data_AF-A0A2C9CTG4-F1
#
_entry.id   AF-A0A2C9CTG4-F1
#
_cell.length_a   1.000
_cell.length_b   1.000
_cell.length_c   1.000
_cell.angle_alpha   90.00
_cell.angle_beta   90.00
_cell.angle_gamma   90.00
#
_symmetry.space_group_name_H-M   'P 1'
#
loop_
_entity.id
_entity.type
_entity.pdbx_description
1 polymer ?
#
loop_
_entity_poly.entity_id
_entity_poly.type
_entity_poly.pdbx_seq_one_letter_code
_entity_poly.pdbx_strand_id
1 'polypeptide(L)'
;MSLLPWRWKKRRKIAPEPVIQAPAVDPEIARRERIARRLANDEAARDPSMLLTTDAYPIYYLPITKCGCTFLKNLFYSLDHGTEHPAGLFVHEEEDGLLNAAADDYETVYNSPYSFTVLRDPASRFMSLYFDKIWGDGAVNFPKIRTHLAEIGVVDLSRDLDTEQHRDNAYRLLDWVSRNLQGETDLAINYHWRPQTSRLRRARMFRLNYLTLEGLDWQLPMLMAPVVPDMAERMQVVKSRNKSARPAPAADVLDEPLTAAIRKLYRADTILHDRAHRAWAGQAQEQRQGEFASPPLPRHQRVQRLLTPQPTSLTYAAQAGGVAVTDVLTTAGLIGQTTDIPLEGLSERDERALVLMRDPLERFGALYNLMNSRPRRSGFTALRLTLTKRRGFIPQPQSIDDHLHNLPIMVTYMRRRGDEFTHAHGLARSRMQSHDIRRVIAAGGTPVFFDRLAEDLPALLDRPDLAIPLSAIVTANRLPDDIAAALTGPVAESVRSLYRTDFDLYDSLRSAAGLPVSGEWA
;
A
#
# COMPACT_ATOMS: atom_id res chain seq x y z
N MET A 1 -33.50 -34.26 41.68
CA MET A 1 -34.09 -33.09 40.97
C MET A 1 -34.31 -33.50 39.52
N SER A 2 -35.54 -33.40 39.00
CA SER A 2 -35.87 -33.86 37.65
C SER A 2 -35.59 -32.78 36.61
N LEU A 3 -34.75 -33.09 35.61
CA LEU A 3 -34.54 -32.25 34.44
C LEU A 3 -35.86 -32.14 33.65
N LEU A 4 -36.40 -30.93 33.54
CA LEU A 4 -37.58 -30.66 32.71
C LEU A 4 -37.16 -30.65 31.23
N PRO A 5 -37.80 -31.45 30.36
CA PRO A 5 -37.45 -31.45 28.95
C PRO A 5 -37.91 -30.14 28.29
N TRP A 6 -36.96 -29.40 27.72
CA TRP A 6 -37.20 -28.21 26.89
C TRP A 6 -38.03 -28.59 25.66
N ARG A 7 -39.36 -28.55 25.78
CA ARG A 7 -40.28 -28.77 24.68
C ARG A 7 -40.15 -27.63 23.68
N TRP A 8 -39.51 -27.91 22.54
CA TRP A 8 -39.64 -27.10 21.33
C TRP A 8 -41.14 -26.90 21.04
N LYS A 9 -41.65 -25.68 21.31
CA LYS A 9 -43.00 -25.31 20.89
C LYS A 9 -43.03 -25.39 19.38
N LYS A 10 -43.79 -26.34 18.82
CA LYS A 10 -44.03 -26.46 17.37
C LYS A 10 -44.35 -25.07 16.83
N ARG A 11 -43.46 -24.50 16.00
CA ARG A 11 -43.71 -23.21 15.32
C ARG A 11 -45.07 -23.33 14.66
N ARG A 12 -46.03 -22.47 15.05
CA ARG A 12 -47.28 -22.33 14.30
C ARG A 12 -46.89 -22.05 12.85
N LYS A 13 -47.47 -22.78 11.90
CA LYS A 13 -47.38 -22.42 10.48
C LYS A 13 -48.08 -21.07 10.33
N ILE A 14 -47.31 -19.99 10.37
CA ILE A 14 -47.77 -18.67 9.94
C ILE A 14 -48.15 -18.85 8.47
N ALA A 15 -49.39 -18.50 8.11
CA ALA A 15 -49.79 -18.50 6.71
C ALA A 15 -48.85 -17.55 5.95
N PRO A 16 -48.36 -17.90 4.75
CA PRO A 16 -47.49 -17.00 4.00
C PRO A 16 -48.20 -15.67 3.84
N GLU A 17 -47.56 -14.58 4.27
CA GLU A 17 -48.10 -13.24 4.06
C GLU A 17 -48.34 -13.04 2.56
N PRO A 18 -49.44 -12.37 2.16
CA PRO A 18 -49.69 -12.11 0.76
C PRO A 18 -48.50 -11.33 0.20
N VAL A 19 -47.83 -11.89 -0.81
CA VAL A 19 -46.67 -11.26 -1.45
C VAL A 19 -47.17 -9.99 -2.14
N ILE A 20 -46.99 -8.85 -1.46
CA ILE A 20 -47.24 -7.53 -2.02
C ILE A 20 -46.27 -7.40 -3.19
N GLN A 21 -46.80 -7.56 -4.42
CA GLN A 21 -46.01 -7.32 -5.62
C GLN A 21 -45.59 -5.85 -5.60
N ALA A 22 -44.29 -5.61 -5.47
CA ALA A 22 -43.75 -4.26 -5.61
C ALA A 22 -44.19 -3.71 -6.97
N PRO A 23 -44.61 -2.42 -7.05
CA PRO A 23 -45.05 -1.84 -8.30
C PRO A 23 -43.95 -1.98 -9.36
N ALA A 24 -44.34 -2.29 -10.60
CA ALA A 24 -43.41 -2.46 -11.70
C ALA A 24 -42.75 -1.11 -12.05
N VAL A 25 -41.59 -0.84 -11.44
CA VAL A 25 -40.76 0.32 -11.75
C VAL A 25 -40.12 0.13 -13.13
N ASP A 26 -40.23 1.14 -13.99
CA ASP A 26 -39.55 1.18 -15.29
C ASP A 26 -38.04 0.87 -15.11
N PRO A 27 -37.49 -0.13 -15.82
CA PRO A 27 -36.07 -0.48 -15.74
C PRO A 27 -35.10 0.69 -15.98
N GLU A 28 -35.48 1.67 -16.81
CA GLU A 28 -34.67 2.86 -17.09
C GLU A 28 -34.75 3.89 -15.96
N ILE A 29 -35.90 4.07 -15.31
CA ILE A 29 -36.01 4.87 -14.08
C ILE A 29 -35.15 4.22 -12.99
N ALA A 30 -35.29 2.91 -12.77
CA ALA A 30 -34.47 2.17 -11.80
C ALA A 30 -32.96 2.22 -12.13
N ARG A 31 -32.58 2.32 -13.42
CA ARG A 31 -31.19 2.53 -13.84
C ARG A 31 -30.71 3.94 -13.49
N ARG A 32 -31.48 4.98 -13.81
CA ARG A 32 -31.15 6.39 -13.51
C ARG A 32 -31.02 6.61 -12.01
N GLU A 33 -31.94 6.10 -11.20
CA GLU A 33 -31.86 6.15 -9.74
C GLU A 33 -30.61 5.46 -9.19
N ARG A 34 -30.23 4.30 -9.73
CA ARG A 34 -28.98 3.61 -9.34
C ARG A 34 -27.74 4.44 -9.69
N ILE A 35 -27.73 5.12 -10.84
CA ILE A 35 -26.63 6.00 -11.25
C ILE A 35 -26.58 7.24 -10.36
N ALA A 36 -27.69 7.94 -10.16
CA ALA A 36 -27.77 9.12 -9.29
C ALA A 36 -27.36 8.80 -7.85
N ARG A 37 -27.85 7.69 -7.30
CA ARG A 37 -27.46 7.20 -5.97
C ARG A 37 -26.00 6.80 -5.92
N ARG A 38 -25.42 6.28 -7.00
CA ARG A 38 -23.97 6.00 -7.07
C ARG A 38 -23.17 7.29 -7.06
N LEU A 39 -23.52 8.27 -7.89
CA LEU A 39 -22.85 9.58 -7.96
C LEU A 39 -22.92 10.32 -6.61
N ALA A 40 -24.09 10.39 -5.98
CA ALA A 40 -24.23 10.98 -4.65
C ALA A 40 -23.38 10.24 -3.59
N ASN A 41 -23.27 8.92 -3.68
CA ASN A 41 -22.38 8.13 -2.83
C ASN A 41 -20.89 8.24 -3.19
N ASP A 42 -20.53 8.62 -4.42
CA ASP A 42 -19.15 8.86 -4.87
C ASP A 42 -18.72 10.26 -4.39
N GLU A 43 -19.60 11.26 -4.48
CA GLU A 43 -19.38 12.61 -3.96
C GLU A 43 -19.27 12.63 -2.42
N ALA A 44 -20.21 11.99 -1.72
CA ALA A 44 -20.11 11.77 -0.27
C ALA A 44 -18.97 10.79 0.15
N ALA A 45 -18.20 10.28 -0.81
CA ALA A 45 -16.98 9.51 -0.58
C ALA A 45 -15.68 10.29 -0.91
N ARG A 46 -15.81 11.53 -1.37
CA ARG A 46 -14.71 12.51 -1.50
C ARG A 46 -14.53 13.37 -0.26
N ASP A 47 -15.49 13.40 0.65
CA ASP A 47 -15.40 14.11 1.92
C ASP A 47 -14.24 13.56 2.79
N PRO A 48 -13.12 14.31 2.95
CA PRO A 48 -11.96 13.85 3.71
C PRO A 48 -12.15 14.01 5.23
N SER A 49 -13.17 14.76 5.69
CA SER A 49 -13.43 14.99 7.13
C SER A 49 -13.78 13.72 7.91
N MET A 50 -13.94 12.59 7.20
CA MET A 50 -14.10 11.28 7.81
C MET A 50 -12.78 10.61 8.26
N LEU A 51 -11.62 11.24 7.97
CA LEU A 51 -10.27 10.86 8.39
C LEU A 51 -9.74 11.84 9.43
N LEU A 52 -9.11 11.31 10.48
CA LEU A 52 -8.33 12.09 11.43
C LEU A 52 -6.98 12.50 10.81
N THR A 53 -6.48 13.66 11.18
CA THR A 53 -5.18 14.23 10.79
C THR A 53 -4.44 14.78 12.02
N THR A 54 -3.22 15.24 11.84
CA THR A 54 -2.43 16.01 12.82
C THR A 54 -1.99 17.34 12.22
N ASP A 55 -1.72 18.34 13.05
CA ASP A 55 -1.10 19.61 12.61
C ASP A 55 0.39 19.42 12.27
N ALA A 56 1.08 18.58 13.05
CA ALA A 56 2.52 18.38 12.93
C ALA A 56 2.95 17.52 11.72
N TYR A 57 2.07 16.64 11.22
CA TYR A 57 2.43 15.64 10.20
C TYR A 57 1.31 15.41 9.16
N PRO A 58 1.64 15.17 7.87
CA PRO A 58 0.68 14.95 6.79
C PRO A 58 0.15 13.49 6.75
N ILE A 59 -0.33 12.99 7.89
CA ILE A 59 -0.80 11.62 8.09
C ILE A 59 -2.33 11.59 8.21
N TYR A 60 -2.99 10.62 7.59
CA TYR A 60 -4.46 10.56 7.58
C TYR A 60 -4.97 9.19 8.00
N TYR A 61 -5.71 9.12 9.11
CA TYR A 61 -6.23 7.87 9.66
C TYR A 61 -7.76 7.81 9.55
N LEU A 62 -8.28 6.87 8.76
CA LEU A 62 -9.71 6.55 8.77
C LEU A 62 -10.06 5.67 9.99
N PRO A 63 -10.88 6.14 10.95
CA PRO A 63 -11.19 5.36 12.14
C PRO A 63 -12.21 4.24 11.85
N ILE A 64 -11.92 3.03 12.34
CA ILE A 64 -12.83 1.89 12.32
C ILE A 64 -13.04 1.39 13.77
N THR A 65 -14.31 1.27 14.16
CA THR A 65 -14.72 0.81 15.49
C THR A 65 -14.15 -0.56 15.83
N LYS A 66 -13.67 -0.69 17.07
CA LYS A 66 -13.05 -1.91 17.63
C LYS A 66 -11.72 -2.34 16.96
N CYS A 67 -11.14 -1.53 16.08
CA CYS A 67 -9.86 -1.78 15.41
C CYS A 67 -8.73 -0.87 15.94
N GLY A 68 -8.61 -0.73 17.26
CA GLY A 68 -7.57 0.10 17.90
C GLY A 68 -7.84 1.61 17.95
N CYS A 69 -9.04 2.06 17.56
CA CYS A 69 -9.36 3.49 17.43
C CYS A 69 -9.12 4.36 18.69
N THR A 70 -9.35 3.85 19.91
CA THR A 70 -8.99 4.59 21.15
C THR A 70 -7.48 4.86 21.24
N PHE A 71 -6.65 3.86 20.94
CA PHE A 71 -5.20 4.00 20.99
C PHE A 71 -4.71 4.97 19.90
N LEU A 72 -5.22 4.85 18.67
CA LEU A 72 -4.81 5.71 17.56
C LEU A 72 -5.26 7.17 17.70
N LYS A 73 -6.41 7.42 18.32
CA LYS A 73 -6.82 8.79 18.68
C LYS A 73 -5.89 9.42 19.71
N ASN A 74 -5.57 8.69 20.78
CA ASN A 74 -4.61 9.16 21.78
C ASN A 74 -3.22 9.36 21.15
N LEU A 75 -2.81 8.52 20.19
CA LEU A 75 -1.58 8.71 19.41
C LEU A 75 -1.61 10.01 18.60
N PHE A 76 -2.67 10.24 17.82
CA PHE A 76 -2.83 11.46 17.01
C PHE A 76 -2.77 12.71 17.89
N TYR A 77 -3.54 12.74 18.99
CA TYR A 77 -3.45 13.82 19.96
C TYR A 77 -2.01 14.02 20.50
N SER A 78 -1.31 12.94 20.84
CA SER A 78 0.07 13.00 21.35
C SER A 78 1.14 13.40 20.34
N LEU A 79 0.85 13.31 19.03
CA LEU A 79 1.75 13.80 17.99
C LEU A 79 1.76 15.33 17.94
N ASP A 80 0.61 15.97 18.17
CA ASP A 80 0.47 17.43 18.22
C ASP A 80 0.75 18.03 19.61
N HIS A 81 0.35 17.33 20.68
CA HIS A 81 0.39 17.86 22.06
C HIS A 81 1.54 17.28 22.92
N GLY A 82 2.25 16.25 22.44
CA GLY A 82 3.34 15.58 23.17
C GLY A 82 2.90 14.65 24.32
N THR A 83 1.61 14.60 24.64
CA THR A 83 1.03 13.80 25.75
C THR A 83 -0.23 13.04 25.32
N GLU A 84 -0.65 12.05 26.09
CA GLU A 84 -1.92 11.35 25.88
C GLU A 84 -3.13 12.28 26.12
N HIS A 85 -4.25 12.09 25.42
CA HIS A 85 -5.45 12.91 25.58
C HIS A 85 -5.98 12.81 27.02
N PRO A 86 -6.39 13.92 27.69
CA PRO A 86 -6.83 13.90 29.09
C PRO A 86 -7.93 12.87 29.40
N ALA A 87 -8.90 12.71 28.49
CA ALA A 87 -9.97 11.72 28.59
C ALA A 87 -9.51 10.24 28.45
N GLY A 88 -8.31 9.99 27.92
CA GLY A 88 -7.71 8.66 27.72
C GLY A 88 -8.62 7.66 27.01
N LEU A 89 -9.26 6.77 27.78
CA LEU A 89 -10.20 5.77 27.27
C LEU A 89 -11.49 6.37 26.68
N PHE A 90 -11.88 7.58 27.11
CA PHE A 90 -13.11 8.28 26.73
C PHE A 90 -12.96 9.26 25.56
N VAL A 91 -11.84 9.22 24.83
CA VAL A 91 -11.54 10.03 23.63
C VAL A 91 -12.49 9.84 22.42
N HIS A 92 -13.65 9.19 22.61
CA HIS A 92 -14.77 9.12 21.65
C HIS A 92 -16.00 9.92 22.09
N GLU A 93 -15.96 10.46 23.31
CA GLU A 93 -16.99 11.30 23.91
C GLU A 93 -16.45 12.73 24.05
N GLU A 94 -15.16 12.86 24.35
CA GLU A 94 -14.37 14.09 24.26
C GLU A 94 -13.40 13.97 23.06
N GLU A 95 -13.73 14.62 21.93
CA GLU A 95 -12.88 14.67 20.72
C GLU A 95 -12.12 16.01 20.59
N ASP A 96 -12.08 16.82 21.66
CA ASP A 96 -11.42 18.13 21.66
C ASP A 96 -9.91 18.01 21.38
N GLY A 97 -9.42 18.83 20.44
CA GLY A 97 -8.02 18.76 19.99
C GLY A 97 -7.69 17.54 19.11
N LEU A 98 -8.68 16.73 18.70
CA LEU A 98 -8.53 15.85 17.55
C LEU A 98 -8.93 16.58 16.27
N LEU A 99 -8.05 16.52 15.27
CA LEU A 99 -8.28 17.15 13.98
C LEU A 99 -8.82 16.13 12.98
N ASN A 100 -9.80 16.55 12.19
CA ASN A 100 -10.21 15.86 10.97
C ASN A 100 -9.64 16.63 9.77
N ALA A 101 -9.35 15.96 8.66
CA ALA A 101 -8.88 16.64 7.45
C ALA A 101 -9.93 17.65 6.94
N ALA A 102 -9.49 18.82 6.48
CA ALA A 102 -10.38 19.88 6.02
C ALA A 102 -11.13 19.45 4.75
N ALA A 103 -12.39 19.86 4.59
CA ALA A 103 -13.27 19.33 3.54
C ALA A 103 -12.76 19.60 2.10
N ASP A 104 -11.94 20.63 1.94
CA ASP A 104 -11.26 21.06 0.72
C ASP A 104 -9.91 20.37 0.46
N ASP A 105 -9.32 19.67 1.43
CA ASP A 105 -8.05 18.92 1.30
C ASP A 105 -8.15 17.62 0.48
N TYR A 106 -9.24 17.39 -0.28
CA TYR A 106 -9.49 16.12 -0.97
C TYR A 106 -8.29 15.64 -1.79
N GLU A 107 -7.69 16.50 -2.62
CA GLU A 107 -6.52 16.13 -3.45
C GLU A 107 -5.28 15.82 -2.61
N THR A 108 -5.07 16.54 -1.50
CA THR A 108 -3.98 16.28 -0.55
C THR A 108 -4.13 14.89 0.08
N VAL A 109 -5.31 14.56 0.60
CA VAL A 109 -5.60 13.27 1.25
C VAL A 109 -5.65 12.11 0.24
N TYR A 110 -6.15 12.36 -0.97
CA TYR A 110 -6.22 11.39 -2.07
C TYR A 110 -4.83 10.95 -2.55
N ASN A 111 -3.89 11.90 -2.65
CA ASN A 111 -2.53 11.65 -3.12
C ASN A 111 -1.53 11.29 -2.00
N SER A 112 -1.86 11.55 -0.72
CA SER A 112 -0.97 11.22 0.40
C SER A 112 -0.70 9.71 0.51
N PRO A 113 0.57 9.28 0.54
CA PRO A 113 0.94 7.88 0.79
C PRO A 113 0.78 7.49 2.26
N TYR A 114 0.57 8.47 3.16
CA TYR A 114 0.44 8.27 4.61
C TYR A 114 -1.04 8.22 5.05
N SER A 115 -1.96 8.11 4.10
CA SER A 115 -3.36 7.79 4.33
C SER A 115 -3.51 6.29 4.66
N PHE A 116 -4.12 5.94 5.80
CA PHE A 116 -4.25 4.56 6.26
C PHE A 116 -5.53 4.27 7.06
N THR A 117 -5.78 2.98 7.30
CA THR A 117 -6.70 2.51 8.33
C THR A 117 -6.17 1.23 8.95
N VAL A 118 -6.79 0.81 10.07
CA VAL A 118 -6.44 -0.41 10.77
C VAL A 118 -7.62 -1.38 10.73
N LEU A 119 -7.34 -2.58 10.24
CA LEU A 119 -8.26 -3.71 10.19
C LEU A 119 -8.03 -4.64 11.37
N ARG A 120 -9.04 -5.42 11.72
CA ARG A 120 -8.93 -6.48 12.74
C ARG A 120 -9.58 -7.75 12.22
N ASP A 121 -9.02 -8.91 12.57
CA ASP A 121 -9.67 -10.22 12.33
C ASP A 121 -11.13 -10.17 12.83
N PRO A 122 -12.13 -10.54 12.00
CA PRO A 122 -13.52 -10.36 12.37
C PRO A 122 -13.98 -11.11 13.62
N ALA A 123 -13.41 -12.28 13.93
CA ALA A 123 -13.72 -13.01 15.17
C ALA A 123 -13.20 -12.25 16.40
N SER A 124 -11.95 -11.81 16.35
CA SER A 124 -11.31 -10.96 17.36
C SER A 124 -12.04 -9.63 17.56
N ARG A 125 -12.55 -9.04 16.48
CA ARG A 125 -13.37 -7.82 16.51
C ARG A 125 -14.73 -8.08 17.17
N PHE A 126 -15.41 -9.18 16.82
CA PHE A 126 -16.69 -9.58 17.39
C PHE A 126 -16.60 -9.88 18.89
N MET A 127 -15.57 -10.60 19.35
CA MET A 127 -15.39 -10.83 20.79
C MET A 127 -15.12 -9.54 21.58
N SER A 128 -14.45 -8.57 20.97
CA SER A 128 -14.26 -7.24 21.56
C SER A 128 -15.52 -6.37 21.52
N LEU A 129 -16.48 -6.65 20.64
CA LEU A 129 -17.84 -6.11 20.76
C LEU A 129 -18.56 -6.78 21.94
N TYR A 130 -18.56 -8.12 21.99
CA TYR A 130 -19.27 -8.90 23.00
C TYR A 130 -18.84 -8.53 24.42
N PHE A 131 -17.56 -8.70 24.76
CA PHE A 131 -17.07 -8.42 26.10
C PHE A 131 -17.14 -6.93 26.46
N ASP A 132 -16.65 -6.04 25.57
CA ASP A 132 -16.41 -4.64 25.96
C ASP A 132 -17.65 -3.74 25.87
N LYS A 133 -18.69 -4.14 25.11
CA LYS A 133 -19.90 -3.33 24.88
C LYS A 133 -21.19 -3.99 25.32
N ILE A 134 -21.32 -5.32 25.17
CA ILE A 134 -22.57 -6.04 25.43
C ILE A 134 -22.60 -6.61 26.85
N TRP A 135 -21.68 -7.51 27.21
CA TRP A 135 -21.70 -8.22 28.51
C TRP A 135 -21.02 -7.45 29.65
N GLY A 136 -19.84 -6.86 29.44
CA GLY A 136 -19.05 -6.23 30.51
C GLY A 136 -19.70 -4.97 31.11
N ASP A 137 -19.40 -4.64 32.36
CA ASP A 137 -19.91 -3.46 33.11
C ASP A 137 -19.03 -2.22 33.01
N GLY A 138 -17.84 -2.30 32.42
CA GLY A 138 -16.94 -1.15 32.26
C GLY A 138 -17.62 0.10 31.67
N ALA A 139 -17.14 1.29 32.04
CA ALA A 139 -17.79 2.58 31.77
C ALA A 139 -18.16 2.82 30.28
N VAL A 140 -17.41 2.23 29.35
CA VAL A 140 -17.63 2.36 27.89
C VAL A 140 -18.72 1.44 27.32
N ASN A 141 -19.60 0.84 28.13
CA ASN A 141 -20.56 -0.16 27.67
C ASN A 141 -21.84 0.43 27.03
N PHE A 142 -22.74 -0.42 26.52
CA PHE A 142 -24.07 0.03 26.04
C PHE A 142 -25.20 -0.39 27.00
N PRO A 143 -25.60 0.46 27.96
CA PRO A 143 -26.61 0.09 28.95
C PRO A 143 -28.00 -0.10 28.32
N LYS A 144 -28.43 0.80 27.43
CA LYS A 144 -29.75 0.65 26.77
C LYS A 144 -29.82 -0.58 25.86
N ILE A 145 -28.74 -0.85 25.11
CA ILE A 145 -28.71 -2.00 24.17
C ILE A 145 -28.58 -3.32 24.92
N ARG A 146 -27.77 -3.43 26.00
CA ARG A 146 -27.69 -4.68 26.76
C ARG A 146 -29.03 -5.06 27.39
N THR A 147 -29.75 -4.08 27.95
CA THR A 147 -31.01 -4.32 28.65
C THR A 147 -32.04 -4.85 27.66
N HIS A 148 -32.19 -4.18 26.51
CA HIS A 148 -33.01 -4.67 25.40
C HIS A 148 -32.66 -6.10 24.96
N LEU A 149 -31.36 -6.37 24.70
CA LEU A 149 -30.91 -7.70 24.26
C LEU A 149 -31.12 -8.78 25.33
N ALA A 150 -31.08 -8.43 26.63
CA ALA A 150 -31.39 -9.35 27.72
C ALA A 150 -32.90 -9.59 27.86
N GLU A 151 -33.72 -8.54 27.77
CA GLU A 151 -35.20 -8.62 27.80
C GLU A 151 -35.76 -9.51 26.68
N ILE A 152 -35.15 -9.47 25.48
CA ILE A 152 -35.52 -10.37 24.36
C ILE A 152 -34.78 -11.73 24.37
N GLY A 153 -33.99 -12.03 25.41
CA GLY A 153 -33.33 -13.32 25.61
C GLY A 153 -32.13 -13.62 24.70
N VAL A 154 -31.56 -12.61 24.05
CA VAL A 154 -30.37 -12.74 23.17
C VAL A 154 -29.08 -12.86 23.98
N VAL A 155 -28.97 -12.18 25.13
CA VAL A 155 -27.82 -12.33 26.04
C VAL A 155 -28.25 -12.53 27.49
N ASP A 156 -27.55 -13.43 28.17
CA ASP A 156 -27.48 -13.47 29.62
C ASP A 156 -26.40 -12.49 30.10
N LEU A 157 -26.72 -11.67 31.10
CA LEU A 157 -25.83 -10.65 31.68
C LEU A 157 -25.36 -11.01 33.09
N SER A 158 -25.63 -12.23 33.55
CA SER A 158 -25.13 -12.76 34.82
C SER A 158 -23.60 -12.72 34.87
N ARG A 159 -23.04 -12.65 36.09
CA ARG A 159 -21.60 -12.40 36.33
C ARG A 159 -20.80 -13.68 36.58
N ASP A 160 -21.50 -14.75 36.90
CA ASP A 160 -21.04 -16.10 37.20
C ASP A 160 -21.10 -17.04 35.97
N LEU A 161 -21.22 -16.48 34.76
CA LEU A 161 -21.26 -17.26 33.54
C LEU A 161 -19.92 -17.98 33.28
N ASP A 162 -20.01 -19.27 32.96
CA ASP A 162 -18.88 -20.04 32.49
C ASP A 162 -18.58 -19.82 31.00
N THR A 163 -17.49 -20.44 30.51
CA THR A 163 -17.05 -20.36 29.12
C THR A 163 -18.08 -20.88 28.10
N GLU A 164 -18.88 -21.89 28.46
CA GLU A 164 -19.92 -22.46 27.60
C GLU A 164 -21.13 -21.51 27.50
N GLN A 165 -21.57 -20.94 28.62
CA GLN A 165 -22.63 -19.94 28.65
C GLN A 165 -22.22 -18.64 27.94
N HIS A 166 -20.95 -18.24 28.03
CA HIS A 166 -20.39 -17.15 27.23
C HIS A 166 -20.41 -17.45 25.72
N ARG A 167 -20.18 -18.71 25.33
CA ARG A 167 -20.23 -19.16 23.93
C ARG A 167 -21.67 -19.16 23.40
N ASP A 168 -22.63 -19.65 24.17
CA ASP A 168 -24.06 -19.60 23.84
C ASP A 168 -24.58 -18.17 23.70
N ASN A 169 -24.12 -17.26 24.57
CA ASN A 169 -24.34 -15.83 24.43
C ASN A 169 -23.77 -15.27 23.11
N ALA A 170 -22.55 -15.67 22.75
CA ALA A 170 -21.91 -15.23 21.51
C ALA A 170 -22.64 -15.73 20.26
N TYR A 171 -23.12 -16.98 20.24
CA TYR A 171 -23.96 -17.52 19.16
C TYR A 171 -25.29 -16.78 19.02
N ARG A 172 -26.02 -16.57 20.12
CA ARG A 172 -27.30 -15.83 20.11
C ARG A 172 -27.12 -14.39 19.65
N LEU A 173 -26.07 -13.71 20.13
CA LEU A 173 -25.73 -12.36 19.68
C LEU A 173 -25.37 -12.34 18.19
N LEU A 174 -24.65 -13.34 17.67
CA LEU A 174 -24.27 -13.39 16.26
C LEU A 174 -25.48 -13.57 15.34
N ASP A 175 -26.43 -14.43 15.70
CA ASP A 175 -27.71 -14.59 14.98
C ASP A 175 -28.50 -13.28 14.96
N TRP A 176 -28.64 -12.63 16.13
CA TRP A 176 -29.28 -11.34 16.24
C TRP A 176 -28.59 -10.25 15.40
N VAL A 177 -27.25 -10.20 15.39
CA VAL A 177 -26.49 -9.25 14.56
C VAL A 177 -26.68 -9.55 13.07
N SER A 178 -26.74 -10.81 12.65
CA SER A 178 -27.05 -11.18 11.26
C SER A 178 -28.39 -10.61 10.83
N ARG A 179 -29.43 -10.83 11.65
CA ARG A 179 -30.78 -10.28 11.44
C ARG A 179 -30.80 -8.76 11.45
N ASN A 180 -30.06 -8.12 12.35
CA ASN A 180 -29.95 -6.66 12.41
C ASN A 180 -29.33 -6.07 11.13
N LEU A 181 -28.28 -6.70 10.60
CA LEU A 181 -27.65 -6.30 9.33
C LEU A 181 -28.56 -6.52 8.11
N GLN A 182 -29.57 -7.38 8.22
CA GLN A 182 -30.61 -7.62 7.22
C GLN A 182 -31.83 -6.68 7.38
N GLY A 183 -31.92 -5.92 8.48
CA GLY A 183 -33.06 -5.06 8.80
C GLY A 183 -34.22 -5.78 9.50
N GLU A 184 -34.01 -7.01 9.97
CA GLU A 184 -35.04 -7.87 10.59
C GLU A 184 -35.19 -7.67 12.11
N THR A 185 -34.77 -6.50 12.62
CA THR A 185 -34.82 -6.13 14.04
C THR A 185 -35.19 -4.65 14.19
N ASP A 186 -35.66 -4.28 15.36
CA ASP A 186 -36.08 -2.93 15.73
C ASP A 186 -34.92 -1.92 15.91
N LEU A 187 -33.72 -2.37 16.27
CA LEU A 187 -32.56 -1.48 16.45
C LEU A 187 -31.89 -1.07 15.13
N ALA A 188 -31.50 0.19 15.03
CA ALA A 188 -30.67 0.68 13.92
C ALA A 188 -29.26 0.05 13.91
N ILE A 189 -28.66 -0.12 12.73
CA ILE A 189 -27.34 -0.76 12.56
C ILE A 189 -26.24 0.09 13.20
N ASN A 190 -25.77 -0.31 14.39
CA ASN A 190 -24.69 0.36 15.12
C ASN A 190 -23.33 0.15 14.44
N TYR A 191 -22.49 1.18 14.47
CA TYR A 191 -21.12 1.14 13.93
C TYR A 191 -20.23 0.04 14.55
N HIS A 192 -20.52 -0.45 15.75
CA HIS A 192 -19.70 -1.44 16.45
C HIS A 192 -19.82 -2.88 15.91
N TRP A 193 -20.97 -3.24 15.31
CA TRP A 193 -21.16 -4.52 14.63
C TRP A 193 -21.32 -4.38 13.10
N ARG A 194 -21.41 -3.15 12.58
CA ARG A 194 -21.33 -2.90 11.14
C ARG A 194 -20.02 -3.45 10.55
N PRO A 195 -20.01 -4.04 9.34
CA PRO A 195 -18.79 -4.50 8.68
C PRO A 195 -17.76 -3.38 8.46
N GLN A 196 -16.48 -3.69 8.61
CA GLN A 196 -15.34 -2.79 8.38
C GLN A 196 -15.35 -2.27 6.93
N THR A 197 -15.64 -3.18 5.97
CA THR A 197 -15.84 -2.87 4.55
C THR A 197 -16.96 -1.88 4.26
N SER A 198 -17.91 -1.66 5.19
CA SER A 198 -18.94 -0.62 5.05
C SER A 198 -18.38 0.79 5.27
N ARG A 199 -17.49 0.98 6.27
CA ARG A 199 -16.80 2.27 6.48
C ARG A 199 -15.81 2.56 5.35
N LEU A 200 -15.05 1.55 4.92
CA LEU A 200 -14.14 1.65 3.78
C LEU A 200 -14.84 2.02 2.46
N ARG A 201 -16.07 1.55 2.24
CA ARG A 201 -16.85 1.93 1.04
C ARG A 201 -17.15 3.43 0.99
N ARG A 202 -17.31 4.08 2.15
CA ARG A 202 -17.42 5.55 2.24
C ARG A 202 -16.09 6.25 1.97
N ALA A 203 -14.97 5.65 2.34
CA ALA A 203 -13.64 6.19 2.07
C ALA A 203 -13.01 5.69 0.75
N ARG A 204 -13.81 5.17 -0.19
CA ARG A 204 -13.31 4.40 -1.35
C ARG A 204 -12.50 5.21 -2.37
N MET A 205 -12.57 6.53 -2.30
CA MET A 205 -11.79 7.42 -3.16
C MET A 205 -10.33 7.49 -2.68
N PHE A 206 -10.11 7.45 -1.37
CA PHE A 206 -8.78 7.60 -0.76
C PHE A 206 -7.91 6.34 -0.93
N ARG A 207 -6.61 6.55 -1.18
CA ARG A 207 -5.63 5.47 -1.39
C ARG A 207 -5.12 4.91 -0.06
N LEU A 208 -6.02 4.37 0.75
CA LEU A 208 -5.71 3.90 2.11
C LEU A 208 -4.78 2.69 2.13
N ASN A 209 -3.70 2.79 2.89
CA ASN A 209 -2.94 1.64 3.36
C ASN A 209 -3.77 0.86 4.40
N TYR A 210 -3.81 -0.47 4.28
CA TYR A 210 -4.54 -1.33 5.20
C TYR A 210 -3.57 -2.00 6.17
N LEU A 211 -3.45 -1.45 7.37
CA LEU A 211 -2.73 -2.08 8.47
C LEU A 211 -3.61 -3.14 9.14
N THR A 212 -3.02 -4.05 9.89
CA THR A 212 -3.73 -4.99 10.75
C THR A 212 -3.39 -4.75 12.23
N LEU A 213 -4.39 -4.86 13.10
CA LEU A 213 -4.24 -4.51 14.52
C LEU A 213 -3.19 -5.37 15.23
N GLU A 214 -3.06 -6.63 14.83
CA GLU A 214 -2.08 -7.58 15.36
C GLU A 214 -0.64 -7.36 14.86
N GLY A 215 -0.42 -6.45 13.91
CA GLY A 215 0.93 -6.00 13.51
C GLY A 215 1.13 -4.49 13.61
N LEU A 216 0.20 -3.76 14.23
CA LEU A 216 0.18 -2.30 14.23
C LEU A 216 1.46 -1.69 14.81
N ASP A 217 2.07 -2.36 15.78
CA ASP A 217 3.29 -1.99 16.50
C ASP A 217 4.55 -1.95 15.64
N TRP A 218 4.58 -2.65 14.50
CA TRP A 218 5.68 -2.59 13.54
C TRP A 218 5.25 -2.03 12.17
N GLN A 219 4.01 -2.25 11.75
CA GLN A 219 3.49 -1.76 10.48
C GLN A 219 3.32 -0.23 10.45
N LEU A 220 2.85 0.38 11.54
CA LEU A 220 2.64 1.83 11.58
C LEU A 220 3.98 2.59 11.59
N PRO A 221 4.98 2.26 12.44
CA PRO A 221 6.29 2.89 12.34
C PRO A 221 6.93 2.74 10.96
N MET A 222 6.84 1.53 10.37
CA MET A 222 7.38 1.27 9.03
C MET A 222 6.70 2.09 7.92
N LEU A 223 5.38 2.32 8.00
CA LEU A 223 4.67 3.19 7.04
C LEU A 223 4.96 4.68 7.27
N MET A 224 5.17 5.10 8.52
CA MET A 224 5.28 6.50 8.92
C MET A 224 6.72 7.02 8.99
N ALA A 225 7.74 6.17 9.01
CA ALA A 225 9.15 6.55 9.14
C ALA A 225 9.62 7.74 8.25
N PRO A 226 9.13 7.93 7.00
CA PRO A 226 9.51 9.09 6.19
C PRO A 226 8.98 10.46 6.69
N VAL A 227 7.97 10.48 7.57
CA VAL A 227 7.34 11.71 8.09
C VAL A 227 7.31 11.79 9.61
N VAL A 228 7.30 10.65 10.31
CA VAL A 228 7.44 10.54 11.77
C VAL A 228 8.52 9.48 12.06
N PRO A 229 9.82 9.85 12.03
CA PRO A 229 10.91 8.89 12.19
C PRO A 229 10.92 8.16 13.54
N ASP A 230 10.39 8.80 14.59
CA ASP A 230 10.29 8.31 15.98
C ASP A 230 8.91 7.71 16.31
N MET A 231 8.14 7.28 15.30
CA MET A 231 6.78 6.77 15.49
C MET A 231 6.70 5.59 16.49
N ALA A 232 7.71 4.73 16.54
CA ALA A 232 7.75 3.60 17.47
C ALA A 232 7.81 4.08 18.94
N GLU A 233 8.59 5.13 19.21
CA GLU A 233 8.73 5.79 20.50
C GLU A 233 7.44 6.55 20.87
N ARG A 234 6.85 7.30 19.92
CA ARG A 234 5.56 7.98 20.11
C ARG A 234 4.45 7.01 20.51
N MET A 235 4.43 5.82 19.89
CA MET A 235 3.48 4.73 20.24
C MET A 235 3.65 4.16 21.66
N GLN A 236 4.77 4.40 22.35
CA GLN A 236 4.95 4.01 23.76
C GLN A 236 4.46 5.07 24.75
N VAL A 237 4.33 6.35 24.33
CA VAL A 237 3.77 7.42 25.16
C VAL A 237 2.29 7.16 25.47
N VAL A 238 1.58 6.54 24.53
CA VAL A 238 0.16 6.19 24.61
C VAL A 238 -0.06 4.97 25.53
N LYS A 239 -0.49 5.23 26.76
CA LYS A 239 -0.73 4.22 27.81
C LYS A 239 -2.15 3.63 27.73
N SER A 240 -3.12 4.37 27.19
CA SER A 240 -4.53 4.00 27.08
C SER A 240 -4.81 2.93 26.02
N ARG A 241 -4.22 1.74 26.24
CA ARG A 241 -4.58 0.51 25.51
C ARG A 241 -5.83 -0.09 26.15
N ASN A 242 -6.93 -0.11 25.39
CA ASN A 242 -8.24 -0.56 25.85
C ASN A 242 -8.26 -2.08 26.14
N LYS A 243 -7.81 -2.45 27.34
CA LYS A 243 -7.77 -3.80 27.90
C LYS A 243 -8.87 -3.95 28.94
N SER A 244 -10.03 -4.44 28.50
CA SER A 244 -11.06 -4.94 29.40
C SER A 244 -10.55 -6.16 30.18
N ALA A 245 -10.87 -6.23 31.47
CA ALA A 245 -10.84 -7.51 32.18
C ALA A 245 -11.91 -8.42 31.53
N ARG A 246 -11.56 -9.68 31.26
CA ARG A 246 -12.45 -10.66 30.65
C ARG A 246 -12.61 -11.85 31.61
N PRO A 247 -13.84 -12.34 31.84
CA PRO A 247 -14.08 -13.47 32.75
C PRO A 247 -13.48 -14.77 32.21
N ALA A 248 -13.46 -14.91 30.87
CA ALA A 248 -12.84 -16.01 30.16
C ALA A 248 -11.91 -15.48 29.05
N PRO A 249 -10.79 -16.18 28.74
CA PRO A 249 -10.02 -15.93 27.53
C PRO A 249 -10.90 -16.00 26.28
N ALA A 250 -10.69 -15.08 25.34
CA ALA A 250 -11.50 -15.04 24.12
C ALA A 250 -11.30 -16.27 23.22
N ALA A 251 -10.16 -16.95 23.33
CA ALA A 251 -9.87 -18.21 22.63
C ALA A 251 -10.73 -19.37 23.15
N ASP A 252 -11.04 -19.41 24.45
CA ASP A 252 -11.81 -20.50 25.06
C ASP A 252 -13.30 -20.40 24.69
N VAL A 253 -13.79 -19.18 24.49
CA VAL A 253 -15.15 -18.91 24.01
C VAL A 253 -15.26 -19.12 22.49
N LEU A 254 -14.26 -18.72 21.70
CA LEU A 254 -14.21 -18.91 20.25
C LEU A 254 -13.86 -20.35 19.86
N ASP A 255 -14.86 -21.23 19.82
CA ASP A 255 -14.73 -22.52 19.14
C ASP A 255 -14.62 -22.35 17.60
N GLU A 256 -14.27 -23.43 16.91
CA GLU A 256 -14.15 -23.43 15.45
C GLU A 256 -15.48 -23.13 14.74
N PRO A 257 -16.65 -23.71 15.11
CA PRO A 257 -17.91 -23.39 14.45
C PRO A 257 -18.39 -21.94 14.66
N LEU A 258 -18.18 -21.32 15.83
CA LEU A 258 -18.48 -19.90 16.07
C LEU A 258 -17.55 -19.02 15.23
N THR A 259 -16.26 -19.35 15.20
CA THR A 259 -15.28 -18.65 14.35
C THR A 259 -15.67 -18.71 12.87
N ALA A 260 -16.09 -19.88 12.39
CA ALA A 260 -16.59 -20.08 11.03
C ALA A 260 -17.89 -19.30 10.77
N ALA A 261 -18.81 -19.25 11.72
CA ALA A 261 -20.05 -18.48 11.63
C ALA A 261 -19.79 -16.96 11.57
N ILE A 262 -18.90 -16.43 12.42
CA ILE A 262 -18.51 -15.02 12.40
C ILE A 262 -17.84 -14.67 11.06
N ARG A 263 -16.90 -15.49 10.58
CA ARG A 263 -16.24 -15.31 9.28
C ARG A 263 -17.20 -15.42 8.10
N LYS A 264 -18.26 -16.24 8.20
CA LYS A 264 -19.34 -16.32 7.20
C LYS A 264 -20.16 -15.02 7.15
N LEU A 265 -20.54 -14.47 8.31
CA LEU A 265 -21.27 -13.20 8.38
C LEU A 265 -20.41 -12.03 7.87
N TYR A 266 -19.16 -11.95 8.32
CA TYR A 266 -18.20 -10.92 7.95
C TYR A 266 -17.24 -11.37 6.82
N ARG A 267 -17.74 -12.09 5.82
CA ARG A 267 -16.91 -12.68 4.75
C ARG A 267 -16.08 -11.66 3.98
N ALA A 268 -16.66 -10.49 3.69
CA ALA A 268 -15.95 -9.42 2.98
C ALA A 268 -14.80 -8.82 3.82
N ASP A 269 -15.02 -8.63 5.12
CA ASP A 269 -14.00 -8.16 6.05
C ASP A 269 -12.90 -9.21 6.24
N THR A 270 -13.26 -10.49 6.31
CA THR A 270 -12.31 -11.62 6.42
C THR A 270 -11.36 -11.65 5.22
N ILE A 271 -11.90 -11.62 4.00
CA ILE A 271 -11.11 -11.60 2.76
C ILE A 271 -10.18 -10.38 2.69
N LEU A 272 -10.62 -9.23 3.21
CA LEU A 272 -9.85 -8.00 3.23
C LEU A 272 -8.72 -8.04 4.27
N HIS A 273 -9.02 -8.44 5.51
CA HIS A 273 -8.04 -8.59 6.58
C HIS A 273 -6.99 -9.64 6.21
N ASP A 274 -7.39 -10.81 5.71
CA ASP A 274 -6.50 -11.83 5.15
C ASP A 274 -5.56 -11.30 4.05
N ARG A 275 -6.06 -10.39 3.20
CA ARG A 275 -5.26 -9.76 2.14
C ARG A 275 -4.24 -8.78 2.72
N ALA A 276 -4.65 -7.93 3.66
CA ALA A 276 -3.76 -7.01 4.35
C ALA A 276 -2.68 -7.79 5.12
N HIS A 277 -3.08 -8.77 5.94
CA HIS A 277 -2.17 -9.64 6.68
C HIS A 277 -1.15 -10.32 5.76
N ARG A 278 -1.56 -10.89 4.62
CA ARG A 278 -0.61 -11.50 3.66
C ARG A 278 0.31 -10.49 2.97
N ALA A 279 -0.18 -9.30 2.63
CA ALA A 279 0.66 -8.24 2.04
C ALA A 279 1.77 -7.82 3.03
N TRP A 280 1.39 -7.62 4.30
CA TRP A 280 2.32 -7.31 5.37
C TRP A 280 3.23 -8.48 5.75
N ALA A 281 2.75 -9.73 5.75
CA ALA A 281 3.58 -10.90 6.04
C ALA A 281 4.72 -11.09 5.03
N GLY A 282 4.51 -10.74 3.76
CA GLY A 282 5.56 -10.73 2.74
C GLY A 282 6.64 -9.66 2.97
N GLN A 283 6.32 -8.58 3.68
CA GLN A 283 7.25 -7.52 4.07
C GLN A 283 7.95 -7.82 5.40
N ALA A 284 7.21 -8.42 6.33
CA ALA A 284 7.56 -8.61 7.73
C ALA A 284 8.81 -9.46 8.01
N GLN A 285 9.29 -10.26 7.05
CA GLN A 285 10.40 -11.20 7.30
C GLN A 285 11.74 -10.70 6.76
N GLU A 286 11.74 -9.88 5.70
CA GLU A 286 12.95 -9.30 5.12
C GLU A 286 13.23 -7.87 5.65
N GLN A 287 12.20 -7.08 5.95
CA GLN A 287 12.34 -5.69 6.39
C GLN A 287 12.54 -5.49 7.90
N ARG A 288 12.54 -6.58 8.70
CA ARG A 288 12.91 -6.51 10.13
C ARG A 288 14.40 -6.20 10.39
N GLN A 289 15.23 -6.16 9.35
CA GLN A 289 16.67 -5.88 9.43
C GLN A 289 17.19 -5.00 8.29
N GLY A 290 16.34 -4.46 7.41
CA GLY A 290 16.81 -3.78 6.20
C GLY A 290 15.85 -2.72 5.66
N GLU A 291 16.44 -1.66 5.10
CA GLU A 291 15.75 -0.55 4.45
C GLU A 291 14.81 -1.00 3.32
N PHE A 292 13.85 -0.14 2.99
CA PHE A 292 12.79 -0.40 2.02
C PHE A 292 13.31 -0.65 0.59
N ALA A 293 13.43 -1.92 0.20
CA ALA A 293 13.72 -2.30 -1.19
C ALA A 293 12.46 -2.19 -2.06
N SER A 294 12.46 -1.23 -3.00
CA SER A 294 11.52 -1.23 -4.12
C SER A 294 11.91 -2.33 -5.14
N PRO A 295 10.95 -2.93 -5.87
CA PRO A 295 11.26 -3.88 -6.94
C PRO A 295 12.15 -3.17 -7.98
N PRO A 296 13.40 -3.63 -8.20
CA PRO A 296 14.40 -2.79 -8.85
C PRO A 296 14.06 -2.52 -10.32
N LEU A 297 14.13 -1.23 -10.70
CA LEU A 297 14.15 -0.83 -12.10
C LEU A 297 15.32 -1.50 -12.84
N PRO A 298 15.17 -1.78 -14.15
CA PRO A 298 16.29 -2.20 -14.98
C PRO A 298 17.35 -1.09 -15.07
N ARG A 299 18.42 -1.26 -14.28
CA ARG A 299 19.72 -0.57 -14.35
C ARG A 299 19.67 0.97 -14.25
N HIS A 300 20.16 1.51 -13.15
CA HIS A 300 21.15 2.59 -13.28
C HIS A 300 22.47 1.98 -13.78
N GLN A 301 23.25 2.74 -14.55
CA GLN A 301 24.54 2.21 -15.03
C GLN A 301 25.60 2.36 -13.92
N ARG A 302 26.43 1.33 -13.76
CA ARG A 302 27.36 1.17 -12.63
C ARG A 302 28.33 2.34 -12.50
N VAL A 303 28.78 2.55 -11.27
CA VAL A 303 29.96 3.38 -10.97
C VAL A 303 31.13 2.93 -11.84
N GLN A 304 31.72 3.89 -12.53
CA GLN A 304 32.85 3.65 -13.43
C GLN A 304 34.10 4.33 -12.87
N ARG A 305 35.12 3.50 -12.60
CA ARG A 305 36.40 3.90 -12.01
C ARG A 305 37.23 4.69 -13.03
N LEU A 306 37.44 5.97 -12.78
CA LEU A 306 38.41 6.77 -13.53
C LEU A 306 39.82 6.29 -13.21
N LEU A 307 40.45 5.57 -14.14
CA LEU A 307 41.80 5.06 -13.95
C LEU A 307 42.85 6.14 -14.21
N THR A 308 43.73 6.35 -13.23
CA THR A 308 45.11 6.75 -13.46
C THR A 308 45.94 5.53 -13.94
N PRO A 309 47.11 5.72 -14.57
CA PRO A 309 47.51 4.86 -15.68
C PRO A 309 48.30 3.59 -15.30
N GLN A 310 47.65 2.44 -15.12
CA GLN A 310 48.19 1.10 -15.45
C GLN A 310 47.06 0.07 -15.76
N PRO A 311 47.27 -0.94 -16.65
CA PRO A 311 46.20 -1.79 -17.19
C PRO A 311 46.10 -3.22 -16.56
N THR A 312 44.89 -3.78 -16.48
CA THR A 312 44.65 -5.24 -16.29
C THR A 312 43.27 -5.67 -16.87
N SER A 313 43.00 -6.97 -17.03
CA SER A 313 42.33 -7.55 -18.22
C SER A 313 40.98 -8.30 -18.01
N LEU A 314 40.00 -8.10 -18.93
CA LEU A 314 38.81 -8.94 -19.34
C LEU A 314 37.82 -9.47 -18.23
N THR A 315 36.47 -9.46 -18.33
CA THR A 315 35.57 -9.85 -19.45
C THR A 315 34.06 -9.51 -19.20
N TYR A 316 33.27 -9.27 -20.28
CA TYR A 316 31.79 -9.39 -20.47
C TYR A 316 30.76 -8.74 -19.47
N ALA A 317 29.90 -7.75 -19.79
CA ALA A 317 28.92 -7.53 -20.90
C ALA A 317 27.56 -8.29 -20.72
N ALA A 318 26.34 -7.82 -21.08
CA ALA A 318 25.83 -6.62 -21.80
C ALA A 318 24.29 -6.40 -21.59
N GLN A 319 23.66 -5.42 -22.28
CA GLN A 319 22.34 -5.44 -23.01
C GLN A 319 21.55 -4.12 -22.89
N ALA A 320 21.15 -3.55 -24.04
CA ALA A 320 20.51 -2.24 -24.23
C ALA A 320 21.34 -1.04 -23.71
N GLY A 321 22.15 -0.47 -24.63
CA GLY A 321 22.72 0.88 -24.48
C GLY A 321 24.09 1.00 -23.83
N GLY A 322 24.24 0.52 -22.61
CA GLY A 322 25.47 0.73 -21.83
C GLY A 322 26.75 0.13 -22.43
N VAL A 323 26.64 -0.77 -23.42
CA VAL A 323 27.78 -1.31 -24.15
C VAL A 323 28.52 -0.20 -24.89
N ALA A 324 27.82 0.64 -25.67
CA ALA A 324 28.48 1.68 -26.46
C ALA A 324 29.11 2.79 -25.60
N VAL A 325 28.48 3.18 -24.48
CA VAL A 325 29.10 4.12 -23.51
C VAL A 325 30.35 3.50 -22.90
N THR A 326 30.27 2.24 -22.47
CA THR A 326 31.42 1.53 -21.89
C THR A 326 32.53 1.37 -22.93
N ASP A 327 32.21 1.04 -24.18
CA ASP A 327 33.20 0.88 -25.25
C ASP A 327 33.91 2.20 -25.58
N VAL A 328 33.17 3.33 -25.66
CA VAL A 328 33.77 4.65 -25.87
C VAL A 328 34.65 5.07 -24.70
N LEU A 329 34.19 4.93 -23.45
CA LEU A 329 34.97 5.31 -22.28
C LEU A 329 36.17 4.37 -22.03
N THR A 330 36.05 3.08 -22.39
CA THR A 330 37.18 2.11 -22.36
C THR A 330 38.20 2.45 -23.44
N THR A 331 37.75 2.75 -24.67
CA THR A 331 38.61 3.17 -25.77
C THR A 331 39.34 4.48 -25.46
N ALA A 332 38.68 5.39 -24.73
CA ALA A 332 39.26 6.65 -24.26
C ALA A 332 40.27 6.50 -23.11
N GLY A 333 40.46 5.28 -22.56
CA GLY A 333 41.32 4.98 -21.42
C GLY A 333 40.74 5.36 -20.06
N LEU A 334 39.47 5.75 -20.00
CA LEU A 334 38.83 6.35 -18.82
C LEU A 334 38.25 5.35 -17.82
N ILE A 335 38.19 4.05 -18.17
CA ILE A 335 37.67 3.01 -17.28
C ILE A 335 38.52 1.75 -17.29
N GLY A 336 38.77 1.26 -16.08
CA GLY A 336 39.26 -0.08 -15.82
C GLY A 336 38.14 -1.11 -15.70
N GLN A 337 38.51 -2.32 -15.28
CA GLN A 337 37.54 -3.37 -14.99
C GLN A 337 36.53 -2.97 -13.90
N THR A 338 35.28 -3.40 -14.07
CA THR A 338 34.26 -3.32 -13.04
C THR A 338 34.49 -4.38 -11.95
N THR A 339 35.32 -4.08 -10.96
CA THR A 339 35.21 -4.70 -9.63
C THR A 339 34.19 -3.93 -8.79
N ASP A 340 33.57 -4.60 -7.81
CA ASP A 340 32.75 -3.92 -6.82
C ASP A 340 33.70 -3.18 -5.87
N ILE A 341 33.79 -1.85 -6.03
CA ILE A 341 34.62 -1.01 -5.18
C ILE A 341 33.95 -0.92 -3.80
N PRO A 342 34.65 -1.26 -2.69
CA PRO A 342 34.17 -0.96 -1.36
C PRO A 342 33.98 0.55 -1.24
N LEU A 343 32.76 0.99 -0.94
CA LEU A 343 32.36 2.41 -0.97
C LEU A 343 33.15 3.22 0.07
N GLU A 344 33.67 2.56 1.09
CA GLU A 344 34.54 3.10 2.13
C GLU A 344 35.89 3.59 1.56
N GLY A 345 36.35 3.06 0.42
CA GLY A 345 37.68 3.34 -0.13
C GLY A 345 37.78 4.46 -1.16
N LEU A 346 36.67 5.14 -1.53
CA LEU A 346 36.70 6.21 -2.53
C LEU A 346 37.39 7.48 -1.99
N SER A 347 36.99 7.92 -0.80
CA SER A 347 37.56 9.09 -0.11
C SER A 347 39.01 8.86 0.35
N GLU A 348 39.36 7.63 0.74
CA GLU A 348 40.73 7.27 1.19
C GLU A 348 41.77 7.31 0.06
N ARG A 349 41.35 7.29 -1.21
CA ARG A 349 42.22 7.12 -2.38
C ARG A 349 42.23 8.30 -3.35
N ASP A 350 41.50 9.37 -3.05
CA ASP A 350 41.25 10.48 -3.98
C ASP A 350 40.68 10.02 -5.34
N GLU A 351 39.91 8.91 -5.34
CA GLU A 351 39.30 8.34 -6.54
C GLU A 351 37.96 9.01 -6.84
N ARG A 352 37.78 9.52 -8.06
CA ARG A 352 36.50 10.09 -8.53
C ARG A 352 35.57 9.00 -9.06
N ALA A 353 34.37 8.93 -8.50
CA ALA A 353 33.29 8.06 -8.95
C ALA A 353 32.28 8.84 -9.81
N LEU A 354 31.87 8.28 -10.95
CA LEU A 354 30.77 8.82 -11.76
C LEU A 354 29.58 7.85 -11.74
N VAL A 355 28.37 8.37 -11.53
CA VAL A 355 27.12 7.60 -11.54
C VAL A 355 26.26 8.00 -12.72
N LEU A 356 26.09 7.09 -13.68
CA LEU A 356 25.30 7.33 -14.89
C LEU A 356 23.80 7.16 -14.59
N MET A 357 23.13 8.30 -14.42
CA MET A 357 21.72 8.42 -14.07
C MET A 357 20.85 8.48 -15.32
N ARG A 358 19.85 7.60 -15.42
CA ARG A 358 18.85 7.64 -16.51
C ARG A 358 17.45 7.76 -15.93
N ASP A 359 16.61 8.56 -16.59
CA ASP A 359 15.23 8.77 -16.19
C ASP A 359 14.51 7.43 -15.95
N PRO A 360 13.84 7.23 -14.79
CA PRO A 360 13.12 6.00 -14.50
C PRO A 360 12.01 5.66 -15.52
N LEU A 361 11.35 6.67 -16.10
CA LEU A 361 10.35 6.53 -17.16
C LEU A 361 11.00 6.01 -18.45
N GLU A 362 12.14 6.58 -18.84
CA GLU A 362 12.91 6.08 -19.99
C GLU A 362 13.40 4.65 -19.77
N ARG A 363 13.89 4.32 -18.56
CA ARG A 363 14.33 2.95 -18.21
C ARG A 363 13.18 1.95 -18.33
N PHE A 364 11.96 2.34 -17.92
CA PHE A 364 10.76 1.52 -18.12
C PHE A 364 10.40 1.36 -19.60
N GLY A 365 10.43 2.44 -20.38
CA GLY A 365 10.22 2.40 -21.84
C GLY A 365 11.24 1.54 -22.57
N ALA A 366 12.51 1.57 -22.15
CA ALA A 366 13.59 0.77 -22.73
C ALA A 366 13.39 -0.72 -22.44
N LEU A 367 12.93 -1.09 -21.23
CA LEU A 367 12.54 -2.47 -20.90
C LEU A 367 11.36 -2.93 -21.76
N TYR A 368 10.35 -2.08 -21.92
CA TYR A 368 9.18 -2.36 -22.74
C TYR A 368 9.55 -2.57 -24.22
N ASN A 369 10.36 -1.67 -24.80
CA ASN A 369 10.91 -1.82 -26.15
C ASN A 369 11.73 -3.12 -26.28
N LEU A 370 12.58 -3.43 -25.29
CA LEU A 370 13.38 -4.66 -25.27
C LEU A 370 12.52 -5.93 -25.26
N MET A 371 11.40 -5.92 -24.52
CA MET A 371 10.45 -7.03 -24.49
C MET A 371 9.79 -7.27 -25.86
N ASN A 372 9.49 -6.20 -26.60
CA ASN A 372 8.84 -6.28 -27.91
C ASN A 372 9.82 -6.67 -29.04
N SER A 373 11.01 -6.07 -29.06
CA SER A 373 12.05 -6.25 -30.09
C SER A 373 12.78 -7.60 -30.03
N ARG A 374 12.76 -8.31 -28.89
CA ARG A 374 13.48 -9.59 -28.74
C ARG A 374 12.84 -10.76 -29.52
N PRO A 375 13.65 -11.59 -30.23
CA PRO A 375 13.17 -12.82 -30.86
C PRO A 375 12.73 -13.89 -29.85
N ARG A 376 12.01 -14.91 -30.37
CA ARG A 376 11.20 -15.92 -29.65
C ARG A 376 11.91 -16.83 -28.61
N ARG A 377 13.16 -16.56 -28.21
CA ARG A 377 13.96 -17.42 -27.28
C ARG A 377 14.47 -16.66 -26.04
N SER A 378 13.73 -15.65 -25.58
CA SER A 378 14.05 -14.88 -24.36
C SER A 378 13.02 -15.15 -23.25
N GLY A 379 13.38 -14.91 -21.98
CA GLY A 379 12.41 -14.96 -20.87
C GLY A 379 11.20 -14.03 -21.08
N PHE A 380 11.44 -12.89 -21.74
CA PHE A 380 10.41 -11.96 -22.23
C PHE A 380 9.41 -12.58 -23.22
N THR A 381 9.76 -13.67 -23.92
CA THR A 381 8.82 -14.37 -24.82
C THR A 381 7.72 -15.07 -24.02
N ALA A 382 8.05 -15.75 -22.92
CA ALA A 382 7.06 -16.38 -22.04
C ALA A 382 6.17 -15.33 -21.35
N LEU A 383 6.76 -14.20 -20.95
CA LEU A 383 6.03 -13.04 -20.43
C LEU A 383 5.03 -12.51 -21.47
N ARG A 384 5.49 -12.13 -22.67
CA ARG A 384 4.65 -11.60 -23.75
C ARG A 384 3.53 -12.57 -24.12
N LEU A 385 3.81 -13.87 -24.26
CA LEU A 385 2.78 -14.88 -24.49
C LEU A 385 1.73 -14.95 -23.37
N THR A 386 2.15 -14.77 -22.11
CA THR A 386 1.24 -14.73 -20.95
C THR A 386 0.37 -13.49 -20.96
N LEU A 387 0.96 -12.31 -21.25
CA LEU A 387 0.24 -11.05 -21.36
C LEU A 387 -0.76 -11.06 -22.53
N THR A 388 -0.35 -11.54 -23.71
CA THR A 388 -1.24 -11.64 -24.87
C THR A 388 -2.42 -12.58 -24.57
N LYS A 389 -2.15 -13.80 -24.08
CA LYS A 389 -3.21 -14.80 -23.80
C LYS A 389 -4.16 -14.43 -22.66
N ARG A 390 -3.71 -13.67 -21.65
CA ARG A 390 -4.49 -13.44 -20.42
C ARG A 390 -4.92 -12.00 -20.18
N ARG A 391 -4.38 -11.03 -20.93
CA ARG A 391 -4.59 -9.59 -20.72
C ARG A 391 -4.86 -8.79 -21.99
N GLY A 392 -4.88 -9.44 -23.17
CA GLY A 392 -5.11 -8.75 -24.44
C GLY A 392 -3.91 -7.93 -24.93
N PHE A 393 -2.69 -8.21 -24.45
CA PHE A 393 -1.48 -7.50 -24.85
C PHE A 393 -1.15 -7.76 -26.33
N ILE A 394 -0.97 -6.69 -27.10
CA ILE A 394 -0.68 -6.71 -28.54
C ILE A 394 0.79 -7.14 -28.72
N PRO A 395 1.07 -8.28 -29.40
CA PRO A 395 2.41 -8.88 -29.38
C PRO A 395 3.45 -8.18 -30.26
N GLN A 396 2.99 -7.35 -31.19
CA GLN A 396 3.78 -6.51 -32.10
C GLN A 396 3.05 -5.16 -32.24
N PRO A 397 3.17 -4.26 -31.25
CA PRO A 397 2.64 -2.90 -31.39
C PRO A 397 3.33 -2.18 -32.55
N GLN A 398 2.56 -1.42 -33.33
CA GLN A 398 3.04 -0.65 -34.49
C GLN A 398 2.60 0.83 -34.45
N SER A 399 1.91 1.23 -33.39
CA SER A 399 1.35 2.57 -33.22
C SER A 399 1.39 3.02 -31.76
N ILE A 400 1.27 4.34 -31.54
CA ILE A 400 1.15 4.96 -30.22
C ILE A 400 -0.04 4.33 -29.45
N ASP A 401 -1.16 4.07 -30.11
CA ASP A 401 -2.35 3.45 -29.49
C ASP A 401 -2.08 2.01 -29.01
N ASP A 402 -1.33 1.21 -29.79
CA ASP A 402 -0.93 -0.14 -29.36
C ASP A 402 -0.01 -0.10 -28.13
N HIS A 403 0.83 0.92 -28.03
CA HIS A 403 1.70 1.16 -26.88
C HIS A 403 0.90 1.64 -25.66
N LEU A 404 -0.01 2.62 -25.84
CA LEU A 404 -0.92 3.11 -24.79
C LEU A 404 -1.81 2.00 -24.22
N HIS A 405 -2.24 1.04 -25.04
CA HIS A 405 -2.97 -0.16 -24.57
C HIS A 405 -2.06 -1.11 -23.79
N ASN A 406 -0.84 -1.35 -24.28
CA ASN A 406 0.08 -2.34 -23.72
C ASN A 406 0.80 -1.91 -22.43
N LEU A 407 1.15 -0.63 -22.28
CA LEU A 407 1.95 -0.13 -21.17
C LEU A 407 1.21 -0.27 -19.80
N PRO A 408 -0.07 0.10 -19.64
CA PRO A 408 -0.84 -0.13 -18.41
C PRO A 408 -0.95 -1.61 -18.03
N ILE A 409 -1.05 -2.50 -19.03
CA ILE A 409 -1.06 -3.95 -18.82
C ILE A 409 0.27 -4.41 -18.21
N MET A 410 1.40 -3.91 -18.73
CA MET A 410 2.73 -4.21 -18.21
C MET A 410 2.94 -3.66 -16.79
N VAL A 411 2.60 -2.39 -16.53
CA VAL A 411 2.67 -1.79 -15.18
C VAL A 411 1.84 -2.61 -14.17
N THR A 412 0.59 -2.95 -14.55
CA THR A 412 -0.30 -3.77 -13.72
C THR A 412 0.24 -5.18 -13.47
N TYR A 413 0.96 -5.76 -14.44
CA TYR A 413 1.58 -7.08 -14.27
C TYR A 413 2.79 -7.02 -13.34
N MET A 414 3.69 -6.05 -13.55
CA MET A 414 4.88 -5.86 -12.72
C MET A 414 4.50 -5.58 -11.26
N ARG A 415 3.55 -4.67 -11.02
CA ARG A 415 3.00 -4.37 -9.68
C ARG A 415 2.43 -5.60 -8.96
N ARG A 416 1.96 -6.61 -9.69
CA ARG A 416 1.41 -7.86 -9.11
C ARG A 416 2.45 -8.96 -8.90
N ARG A 417 3.63 -8.85 -9.50
CA ARG A 417 4.70 -9.86 -9.47
C ARG A 417 5.89 -9.45 -8.62
N GLY A 418 6.10 -8.14 -8.40
CA GLY A 418 7.19 -7.64 -7.57
C GLY A 418 8.53 -8.29 -7.95
N ASP A 419 9.21 -8.85 -6.96
CA ASP A 419 10.53 -9.46 -7.13
C ASP A 419 10.54 -10.78 -7.89
N GLU A 420 9.40 -11.46 -8.07
CA GLU A 420 9.31 -12.59 -9.01
C GLU A 420 9.61 -12.13 -10.43
N PHE A 421 9.19 -10.91 -10.81
CA PHE A 421 9.39 -10.38 -12.15
C PHE A 421 10.88 -10.17 -12.44
N THR A 422 11.59 -9.55 -11.50
CA THR A 422 13.01 -9.20 -11.65
C THR A 422 13.89 -10.45 -11.55
N HIS A 423 13.55 -11.42 -10.70
CA HIS A 423 14.26 -12.70 -10.64
C HIS A 423 14.00 -13.59 -11.88
N ALA A 424 12.74 -13.82 -12.26
CA ALA A 424 12.38 -14.72 -13.36
C ALA A 424 12.84 -14.23 -14.75
N HIS A 425 13.22 -12.95 -14.88
CA HIS A 425 13.72 -12.36 -16.13
C HIS A 425 15.20 -11.95 -16.05
N GLY A 426 15.92 -12.39 -15.02
CA GLY A 426 17.38 -12.23 -14.91
C GLY A 426 17.85 -10.81 -14.57
N LEU A 427 16.93 -9.93 -14.14
CA LEU A 427 17.21 -8.53 -13.80
C LEU A 427 17.81 -8.40 -12.38
N ALA A 428 17.59 -9.38 -11.50
CA ALA A 428 17.99 -9.34 -10.08
C ALA A 428 19.51 -9.46 -9.78
N ARG A 429 20.35 -9.76 -10.79
CA ARG A 429 21.79 -10.08 -10.62
C ARG A 429 22.74 -8.88 -10.70
N SER A 430 22.24 -7.66 -10.93
CA SER A 430 23.05 -6.44 -11.08
C SER A 430 22.50 -5.34 -10.19
N ARG A 431 22.82 -5.41 -8.89
CA ARG A 431 22.26 -4.53 -7.86
C ARG A 431 23.10 -3.26 -7.72
N MET A 432 22.58 -2.16 -8.27
CA MET A 432 22.69 -0.83 -7.67
C MET A 432 21.26 -0.32 -7.55
N GLN A 433 20.70 -0.41 -6.34
CA GLN A 433 19.41 0.19 -5.98
C GLN A 433 19.59 1.69 -5.67
N SER A 434 18.49 2.40 -5.47
CA SER A 434 18.50 3.81 -5.07
C SER A 434 19.32 4.07 -3.80
N HIS A 435 19.37 3.10 -2.87
CA HIS A 435 20.27 3.11 -1.70
C HIS A 435 21.74 3.14 -2.11
N ASP A 436 22.17 2.27 -3.02
CA ASP A 436 23.58 2.14 -3.40
C ASP A 436 24.06 3.40 -4.14
N ILE A 437 23.18 4.02 -4.93
CA ILE A 437 23.44 5.32 -5.55
C ILE A 437 23.59 6.40 -4.49
N ARG A 438 22.66 6.49 -3.53
CA ARG A 438 22.78 7.45 -2.41
C ARG A 438 24.11 7.28 -1.67
N ARG A 439 24.57 6.04 -1.43
CA ARG A 439 25.90 5.78 -0.83
C ARG A 439 27.05 6.24 -1.72
N VAL A 440 27.01 6.03 -3.03
CA VAL A 440 28.05 6.52 -3.95
C VAL A 440 28.10 8.05 -3.98
N ILE A 441 26.95 8.72 -4.07
CA ILE A 441 26.88 10.19 -4.05
C ILE A 441 27.39 10.73 -2.70
N ALA A 442 26.99 10.11 -1.58
CA ALA A 442 27.48 10.47 -0.25
C ALA A 442 29.00 10.22 -0.07
N ALA A 443 29.57 9.25 -0.79
CA ALA A 443 31.01 8.99 -0.86
C ALA A 443 31.77 9.92 -1.85
N GLY A 444 31.14 10.99 -2.34
CA GLY A 444 31.75 11.98 -3.23
C GLY A 444 31.61 11.67 -4.72
N GLY A 445 30.77 10.70 -5.11
CA GLY A 445 30.49 10.41 -6.51
C GLY A 445 29.61 11.47 -7.18
N THR A 446 29.92 11.81 -8.44
CA THR A 446 29.17 12.79 -9.22
C THR A 446 28.09 12.10 -10.04
N PRO A 447 26.81 12.55 -9.98
CA PRO A 447 25.77 12.07 -10.88
C PRO A 447 25.93 12.70 -12.26
N VAL A 448 25.88 11.89 -13.31
CA VAL A 448 25.92 12.33 -14.72
C VAL A 448 24.65 11.85 -15.39
N PHE A 449 23.82 12.78 -15.86
CA PHE A 449 22.51 12.46 -16.43
C PHE A 449 22.63 12.06 -17.90
N PHE A 450 21.91 11.02 -18.30
CA PHE A 450 22.06 10.41 -19.63
C PHE A 450 21.64 11.33 -20.78
N ASP A 451 20.65 12.20 -20.55
CA ASP A 451 20.22 13.25 -21.48
C ASP A 451 21.30 14.33 -21.68
N ARG A 452 22.19 14.53 -20.70
CA ARG A 452 23.27 15.53 -20.70
C ARG A 452 24.67 14.94 -20.90
N LEU A 453 24.75 13.64 -21.19
CA LEU A 453 26.01 12.88 -21.25
C LEU A 453 27.03 13.47 -22.23
N ALA A 454 26.56 14.08 -23.33
CA ALA A 454 27.41 14.70 -24.35
C ALA A 454 27.93 16.09 -23.97
N GLU A 455 27.31 16.77 -23.00
CA GLU A 455 27.75 18.08 -22.49
C GLU A 455 28.60 17.93 -21.22
N ASP A 456 28.04 17.25 -20.22
CA ASP A 456 28.59 17.24 -18.87
C ASP A 456 29.83 16.33 -18.77
N LEU A 457 29.83 15.16 -19.42
CA LEU A 457 30.93 14.20 -19.26
C LEU A 457 32.24 14.66 -19.91
N PRO A 458 32.27 15.24 -21.14
CA PRO A 458 33.47 15.84 -21.70
C PRO A 458 34.05 16.98 -20.83
N ALA A 459 33.17 17.81 -20.25
CA ALA A 459 33.58 18.92 -19.39
C ALA A 459 34.13 18.45 -18.03
N LEU A 460 33.53 17.44 -17.42
CA LEU A 460 33.99 16.84 -16.16
C LEU A 460 35.34 16.11 -16.28
N LEU A 461 35.72 15.69 -17.49
CA LEU A 461 36.91 14.89 -17.76
C LEU A 461 37.99 15.63 -18.57
N ASP A 462 37.76 16.86 -19.00
CA ASP A 462 38.61 17.64 -19.91
C ASP A 462 38.93 16.90 -21.23
N ARG A 463 37.88 16.31 -21.83
CA ARG A 463 37.98 15.41 -23.01
C ARG A 463 36.95 15.75 -24.09
N PRO A 464 37.13 16.85 -24.85
CA PRO A 464 36.17 17.30 -25.86
C PRO A 464 36.02 16.32 -27.04
N ASP A 465 37.01 15.45 -27.28
CA ASP A 465 36.97 14.39 -28.28
C ASP A 465 35.83 13.36 -28.05
N LEU A 466 35.30 13.30 -26.83
CA LEU A 466 34.23 12.37 -26.45
C LEU A 466 32.82 12.93 -26.74
N ALA A 467 32.65 14.24 -26.95
CA ALA A 467 31.33 14.84 -27.14
C ALA A 467 30.57 14.27 -28.34
N ILE A 468 31.26 14.06 -29.47
CA ILE A 468 30.67 13.50 -30.70
C ILE A 468 30.35 11.99 -30.54
N PRO A 469 31.27 11.14 -30.04
CA PRO A 469 30.94 9.75 -29.67
C PRO A 469 29.75 9.64 -28.71
N LEU A 470 29.71 10.45 -27.65
CA LEU A 470 28.66 10.37 -26.63
C LEU A 470 27.30 10.84 -27.16
N SER A 471 27.24 11.91 -27.97
CA SER A 471 25.96 12.37 -28.57
C SER A 471 25.36 11.33 -29.53
N ALA A 472 26.19 10.62 -30.29
CA ALA A 472 25.75 9.48 -31.11
C ALA A 472 25.19 8.34 -30.23
N ILE A 473 25.80 8.06 -29.07
CA ILE A 473 25.33 7.03 -28.14
C ILE A 473 24.02 7.44 -27.45
N VAL A 474 23.88 8.69 -27.01
CA VAL A 474 22.62 9.22 -26.45
C VAL A 474 21.51 9.07 -27.50
N THR A 475 21.76 9.49 -28.73
CA THR A 475 20.82 9.38 -29.86
C THR A 475 20.41 7.92 -30.11
N ALA A 476 21.36 6.99 -30.21
CA ALA A 476 21.10 5.56 -30.40
C ALA A 476 20.39 4.87 -29.23
N ASN A 477 20.26 5.56 -28.08
CA ASN A 477 19.62 5.07 -26.87
C ASN A 477 18.31 5.78 -26.51
N ARG A 478 17.91 6.80 -27.26
CA ARG A 478 16.57 7.37 -27.14
C ARG A 478 15.52 6.29 -27.33
N LEU A 479 14.38 6.45 -26.66
CA LEU A 479 13.23 5.62 -26.95
C LEU A 479 12.74 5.90 -28.37
N PRO A 480 12.19 4.90 -29.08
CA PRO A 480 11.35 5.14 -30.24
C PRO A 480 10.26 6.17 -29.90
N ASP A 481 10.03 7.13 -30.81
CA ASP A 481 9.16 8.29 -30.57
C ASP A 481 7.72 7.88 -30.22
N ASP A 482 7.25 6.76 -30.77
CA ASP A 482 5.93 6.17 -30.51
C ASP A 482 5.81 5.61 -29.07
N ILE A 483 6.87 4.98 -28.56
CA ILE A 483 6.97 4.52 -27.16
C ILE A 483 7.12 5.71 -26.22
N ALA A 484 7.89 6.73 -26.59
CA ALA A 484 8.05 7.96 -25.80
C ALA A 484 6.70 8.70 -25.65
N ALA A 485 5.99 8.94 -26.75
CA ALA A 485 4.67 9.57 -26.74
C ALA A 485 3.64 8.78 -25.92
N ALA A 486 3.69 7.45 -25.95
CA ALA A 486 2.80 6.58 -25.16
C ALA A 486 3.17 6.51 -23.66
N LEU A 487 4.32 7.04 -23.24
CA LEU A 487 4.77 7.11 -21.84
C LEU A 487 4.43 8.45 -21.20
N THR A 488 3.29 9.04 -21.55
CA THR A 488 2.79 10.32 -21.04
C THR A 488 1.57 10.14 -20.13
N GLY A 489 1.17 11.22 -19.43
CA GLY A 489 -0.08 11.28 -18.65
C GLY A 489 -0.30 10.10 -17.69
N PRO A 490 -1.48 9.44 -17.70
CA PRO A 490 -1.79 8.36 -16.76
C PRO A 490 -0.84 7.16 -16.79
N VAL A 491 -0.15 6.93 -17.92
CA VAL A 491 0.87 5.87 -18.03
C VAL A 491 2.12 6.29 -17.26
N ALA A 492 2.59 7.52 -17.46
CA ALA A 492 3.73 8.09 -16.72
C ALA A 492 3.49 8.07 -15.21
N GLU A 493 2.31 8.52 -14.76
CA GLU A 493 1.91 8.48 -13.35
C GLU A 493 1.91 7.04 -12.78
N SER A 494 1.43 6.08 -13.56
CA SER A 494 1.38 4.67 -13.16
C SER A 494 2.78 4.06 -13.02
N VAL A 495 3.74 4.49 -13.84
CA VAL A 495 5.16 4.14 -13.76
C VAL A 495 5.85 4.87 -12.61
N ARG A 496 5.59 6.17 -12.40
CA ARG A 496 6.06 6.95 -11.23
C ARG A 496 5.60 6.32 -9.92
N SER A 497 4.33 5.92 -9.86
CA SER A 497 3.75 5.17 -8.73
C SER A 497 4.36 3.78 -8.54
N LEU A 498 4.86 3.13 -9.59
CA LEU A 498 5.53 1.82 -9.48
C LEU A 498 6.97 1.94 -8.95
N TYR A 499 7.64 3.06 -9.23
CA TYR A 499 9.07 3.25 -8.95
C TYR A 499 9.37 4.54 -8.18
N ARG A 500 8.50 4.90 -7.24
CA ARG A 500 8.56 6.19 -6.53
C ARG A 500 9.96 6.50 -6.00
N THR A 501 10.61 5.56 -5.32
CA THR A 501 11.96 5.75 -4.74
C THR A 501 13.05 6.07 -5.77
N ASP A 502 12.92 5.58 -7.01
CA ASP A 502 13.83 5.90 -8.12
C ASP A 502 13.55 7.30 -8.70
N PHE A 503 12.28 7.70 -8.81
CA PHE A 503 11.88 9.04 -9.25
C PHE A 503 12.27 10.09 -8.22
N ASP A 504 11.91 9.90 -6.95
CA ASP A 504 12.23 10.81 -5.86
C ASP A 504 13.77 11.03 -5.75
N LEU A 505 14.58 9.99 -5.97
CA LEU A 505 16.04 10.11 -6.06
C LEU A 505 16.51 10.85 -7.31
N TYR A 506 16.00 10.50 -8.49
CA TYR A 506 16.41 11.09 -9.77
C TYR A 506 16.07 12.59 -9.83
N ASP A 507 14.86 12.96 -9.43
CA ASP A 507 14.38 14.34 -9.40
C ASP A 507 15.14 15.17 -8.36
N SER A 508 15.44 14.61 -7.18
CA SER A 508 16.26 15.28 -6.16
C SER A 508 17.68 15.58 -6.67
N LEU A 509 18.31 14.61 -7.36
CA LEU A 509 19.66 14.79 -7.91
C LEU A 509 19.67 15.77 -9.09
N ARG A 510 18.61 15.80 -9.94
CA ARG A 510 18.48 16.80 -11.02
C ARG A 510 18.29 18.20 -10.47
N SER A 511 17.39 18.37 -9.49
CA SER A 511 17.16 19.64 -8.82
C SER A 511 18.44 20.18 -8.16
N ALA A 512 19.20 19.31 -7.47
CA ALA A 512 20.51 19.65 -6.91
C ALA A 512 21.57 20.06 -7.96
N ALA A 513 21.43 19.58 -9.20
CA ALA A 513 22.27 19.98 -10.35
C ALA A 513 21.72 21.18 -11.13
N GLY A 514 20.63 21.83 -10.67
CA GLY A 514 19.99 22.95 -11.37
C GLY A 514 19.21 22.54 -12.64
N LEU A 515 18.82 21.28 -12.75
CA LEU A 515 18.12 20.72 -13.91
C LEU A 515 16.61 20.56 -13.65
N PRO A 516 15.75 20.69 -14.68
CA PRO A 516 14.32 20.42 -14.58
C PRO A 516 14.08 18.96 -14.20
N VAL A 517 13.03 18.70 -13.42
CA VAL A 517 12.71 17.36 -12.91
C VAL A 517 12.02 16.50 -13.99
N SER A 518 11.93 15.19 -13.77
CA SER A 518 11.24 14.29 -14.71
C SER A 518 9.79 14.75 -14.92
N GLY A 519 9.34 14.82 -16.18
CA GLY A 519 7.95 15.18 -16.53
C GLY A 519 7.67 16.66 -16.83
N GLU A 520 8.61 17.59 -16.62
CA GLU A 520 8.47 19.00 -17.06
C GLU A 520 8.77 19.22 -18.55
N TRP A 521 9.08 18.15 -19.29
CA TRP A 521 9.64 18.15 -20.65
C TRP A 521 8.88 17.23 -21.62
N ALA A 522 7.68 16.78 -21.22
CA ALA A 522 6.76 15.95 -22.01
C ALA A 522 5.51 16.74 -22.44
#